data_AF-A0A8J6M2M7-F1
#
_entry.id   AF-A0A8J6M2M7-F1
#
_cell.length_a   1.000
_cell.length_b   1.000
_cell.length_c   1.000
_cell.angle_alpha   90.00
_cell.angle_beta   90.00
_cell.angle_gamma   90.00
#
_symmetry.space_group_name_H-M   'P 1'
#
loop_
_entity.id
_entity.type
_entity.pdbx_description
1 polymer ?
#
loop_
_entity_poly.entity_id
_entity_poly.type
_entity_poly.pdbx_seq_one_letter_code
_entity_poly.pdbx_strand_id
1 'polypeptide(L)'
;MSDNNLSKNIFLQSKRASKLLDLPLSKSKDLIAKAIYQSHDWEDLNKKLKSNSLKSTVFPFAKIHPNSDKKLICFLENNIGNLLERFSKFLLTPVSPLPLLDLIWKIFGFSKRGNLSQCEPHIVLNKWRQVADICDQHDTVIYSTCKINNVTYKVVLARAVSACSFANNTVNEVRELKEEFSKAKLAPLMWAGFDNWQHAVDVYFKSVDSSPDAFQAAFKPVFSQRNRIQKKFEDQFSACLEIVLDENLMSPLELIEANECMYYAIGYPINDSTEKVPAGELYLTDDHIINGKCVIGLADNILCIELIELNERFERVDTQDEYYSSLSDAMREFEDSIYSPIIIAGKHFEAYIRPCTAIEYDNYFRYPLFRSSEKDAVSG
;
A
#
# COMPACT_ATOMS: atom_id res chain seq x y z
N MET A 1 -12.37 37.54 6.10
CA MET A 1 -12.31 36.86 7.42
C MET A 1 -11.54 37.78 8.36
N SER A 2 -12.07 38.09 9.55
CA SER A 2 -11.35 38.87 10.56
C SER A 2 -10.22 38.05 11.19
N ASP A 3 -9.18 38.70 11.73
CA ASP A 3 -8.05 38.04 12.42
C ASP A 3 -8.50 37.12 13.55
N ASN A 4 -9.64 37.46 14.19
CA ASN A 4 -10.27 36.65 15.22
C ASN A 4 -10.72 35.26 14.71
N ASN A 5 -11.12 35.16 13.44
CA ASN A 5 -11.51 33.89 12.82
C ASN A 5 -10.29 33.03 12.47
N LEU A 6 -9.15 33.64 12.12
CA LEU A 6 -7.90 32.92 11.83
C LEU A 6 -7.32 32.29 13.11
N SER A 7 -7.18 33.07 14.17
CA SER A 7 -6.68 32.59 15.47
C SER A 7 -7.55 31.46 16.03
N LYS A 8 -8.88 31.57 15.87
CA LYS A 8 -9.81 30.50 16.25
C LYS A 8 -9.60 29.23 15.43
N ASN A 9 -9.39 29.35 14.12
CA ASN A 9 -9.17 28.17 13.27
C ASN A 9 -7.85 27.45 13.60
N ILE A 10 -6.76 28.21 13.77
CA ILE A 10 -5.47 27.68 14.22
C ILE A 10 -5.60 26.98 15.57
N PHE A 11 -6.33 27.57 16.52
CA PHE A 11 -6.59 26.95 17.82
C PHE A 11 -7.37 25.63 17.68
N LEU A 12 -8.34 25.54 16.76
CA LEU A 12 -9.06 24.30 16.49
C LEU A 12 -8.16 23.23 15.88
N GLN A 13 -7.23 23.58 15.00
CA GLN A 13 -6.22 22.66 14.48
C GLN A 13 -5.39 22.08 15.64
N SER A 14 -4.91 22.92 16.56
CA SER A 14 -4.18 22.48 17.76
C SER A 14 -5.03 21.60 18.69
N LYS A 15 -6.32 21.91 18.84
CA LYS A 15 -7.25 21.10 19.65
C LYS A 15 -7.52 19.73 19.02
N ARG A 16 -7.61 19.64 17.68
CA ARG A 16 -7.72 18.37 16.98
C ARG A 16 -6.45 17.55 17.11
N ALA A 17 -5.28 18.16 16.86
CA ALA A 17 -3.98 17.53 17.06
C ALA A 17 -3.85 16.95 18.49
N SER A 18 -4.21 17.75 19.51
CA SER A 18 -4.22 17.32 20.92
C SER A 18 -5.06 16.07 21.17
N LYS A 19 -6.24 15.97 20.56
CA LYS A 19 -7.10 14.78 20.69
C LYS A 19 -6.59 13.59 19.88
N LEU A 20 -6.15 13.81 18.66
CA LEU A 20 -5.72 12.76 17.73
C LEU A 20 -4.43 12.09 18.20
N LEU A 21 -3.56 12.86 18.85
CA LEU A 21 -2.24 12.44 19.30
C LEU A 21 -2.20 12.15 20.81
N ASP A 22 -3.33 12.33 21.51
CA ASP A 22 -3.44 12.26 22.96
C ASP A 22 -2.36 13.08 23.70
N LEU A 23 -2.22 14.35 23.30
CA LEU A 23 -1.22 15.27 23.85
C LEU A 23 -1.86 16.42 24.62
N PRO A 24 -1.17 16.95 25.65
CA PRO A 24 -1.53 18.24 26.24
C PRO A 24 -1.68 19.32 25.16
N LEU A 25 -2.72 20.15 25.31
CA LEU A 25 -3.02 21.20 24.33
C LEU A 25 -1.86 22.19 24.14
N SER A 26 -1.06 22.44 25.18
CA SER A 26 0.16 23.26 25.09
C SER A 26 1.18 22.68 24.10
N LYS A 27 1.51 21.39 24.24
CA LYS A 27 2.43 20.69 23.33
C LYS A 27 1.89 20.67 21.89
N SER A 28 0.59 20.47 21.74
CA SER A 28 -0.05 20.46 20.41
C SER A 28 -0.02 21.84 19.74
N LYS A 29 -0.20 22.91 20.52
CA LYS A 29 -0.06 24.28 20.02
C LYS A 29 1.34 24.55 19.49
N ASP A 30 2.37 24.13 20.21
CA ASP A 30 3.76 24.31 19.78
C ASP A 30 4.09 23.44 18.55
N LEU A 31 3.59 22.20 18.50
CA LEU A 31 3.72 21.33 17.32
C LEU A 31 3.12 22.01 16.08
N ILE A 32 1.89 22.51 16.17
CA ILE A 32 1.22 23.19 15.05
C ILE A 32 1.96 24.47 14.65
N ALA A 33 2.43 25.26 15.62
CA ALA A 33 3.20 26.47 15.34
C ALA A 33 4.48 26.17 14.55
N LYS A 34 5.19 25.10 14.92
CA LYS A 34 6.42 24.67 14.24
C LYS A 34 6.15 23.99 12.90
N ALA A 35 5.31 22.96 12.88
CA ALA A 35 5.12 22.07 11.73
C ALA A 35 4.27 22.69 10.61
N ILE A 36 3.25 23.49 10.94
CA ILE A 36 2.38 24.12 9.92
C ILE A 36 2.86 25.54 9.62
N TYR A 37 3.09 26.33 10.68
CA TYR A 37 3.28 27.79 10.56
C TYR A 37 4.73 28.24 10.62
N GLN A 38 5.70 27.31 10.72
CA GLN A 38 7.14 27.60 10.76
C GLN A 38 7.50 28.70 11.77
N SER A 39 6.83 28.70 12.92
CA SER A 39 7.09 29.61 14.04
C SER A 39 7.86 28.86 15.13
N HIS A 40 8.61 29.59 15.94
CA HIS A 40 9.45 28.97 16.98
C HIS A 40 8.61 28.25 18.04
N ASP A 41 7.48 28.85 18.41
CA ASP A 41 6.53 28.33 19.38
C ASP A 41 5.15 28.99 19.17
N TRP A 42 4.19 28.64 20.03
CA TRP A 42 2.86 29.23 20.01
C TRP A 42 2.85 30.74 20.26
N GLU A 43 3.75 31.28 21.09
CA GLU A 43 3.79 32.70 21.42
C GLU A 43 4.26 33.53 20.22
N ASP A 44 5.31 33.07 19.54
CA ASP A 44 5.83 33.63 18.28
C ASP A 44 4.75 33.64 17.20
N LEU A 45 4.00 32.54 17.05
CA LEU A 45 2.86 32.50 16.12
C LEU A 45 1.81 33.58 16.45
N ASN A 46 1.45 33.75 17.72
CA ASN A 46 0.51 34.79 18.12
C ASN A 46 1.03 36.21 17.87
N LYS A 47 2.32 36.46 18.10
CA LYS A 47 2.96 37.74 17.77
C LYS A 47 2.86 38.02 16.28
N LYS A 48 3.24 37.05 15.43
CA LYS A 48 3.18 37.14 13.96
C LYS A 48 1.77 37.35 13.42
N LEU A 49 0.76 36.73 14.03
CA LEU A 49 -0.64 36.95 13.67
C LEU A 49 -1.10 38.37 14.02
N LYS A 50 -0.74 38.88 15.20
CA LYS A 50 -1.08 40.25 15.62
C LYS A 50 -0.39 41.31 14.78
N SER A 51 0.85 41.06 14.34
CA SER A 51 1.63 41.98 13.51
C SER A 51 1.43 41.77 12.01
N ASN A 52 0.54 40.87 11.58
CA ASN A 52 0.33 40.50 10.17
C ASN A 52 1.63 40.14 9.42
N SER A 53 2.58 39.51 10.12
CA SER A 53 3.91 39.16 9.59
C SER A 53 4.11 37.66 9.39
N LEU A 54 3.03 36.87 9.36
CA LEU A 54 3.09 35.46 9.03
C LEU A 54 3.50 35.28 7.55
N LYS A 55 4.42 34.35 7.28
CA LYS A 55 4.93 34.11 5.92
C LYS A 55 3.77 33.80 4.96
N SER A 56 3.80 34.40 3.77
CA SER A 56 2.79 34.19 2.71
C SER A 56 2.66 32.71 2.30
N THR A 57 3.71 31.92 2.46
CA THR A 57 3.75 30.48 2.15
C THR A 57 2.99 29.61 3.15
N VAL A 58 2.77 30.06 4.38
CA VAL A 58 2.04 29.28 5.41
C VAL A 58 0.73 29.93 5.83
N PHE A 59 0.54 31.21 5.53
CA PHE A 59 -0.69 31.94 5.83
C PHE A 59 -1.96 31.28 5.26
N PRO A 60 -1.98 30.68 4.05
CA PRO A 60 -3.18 30.00 3.56
C PRO A 60 -3.66 28.87 4.46
N PHE A 61 -2.77 28.13 5.14
CA PHE A 61 -3.15 27.06 6.07
C PHE A 61 -4.04 27.55 7.22
N ALA A 62 -3.87 28.79 7.66
CA ALA A 62 -4.70 29.40 8.71
C ALA A 62 -6.16 29.57 8.28
N LYS A 63 -6.44 29.58 6.97
CA LYS A 63 -7.77 29.73 6.39
C LYS A 63 -8.45 28.39 6.06
N ILE A 64 -7.73 27.28 6.15
CA ILE A 64 -8.23 25.96 5.76
C ILE A 64 -9.09 25.37 6.88
N HIS A 65 -10.32 25.00 6.53
CA HIS A 65 -11.29 24.32 7.36
C HIS A 65 -12.18 23.42 6.48
N PRO A 66 -13.04 22.56 7.05
CA PRO A 66 -13.79 21.55 6.27
C PRO A 66 -14.69 22.11 5.16
N ASN A 67 -15.13 23.36 5.30
CA ASN A 67 -15.98 24.08 4.35
C ASN A 67 -15.21 25.09 3.48
N SER A 68 -13.88 24.96 3.40
CA SER A 68 -13.07 25.83 2.54
C SER A 68 -13.35 25.58 1.06
N ASP A 69 -13.07 26.59 0.23
CA ASP A 69 -13.19 26.45 -1.22
C ASP A 69 -12.15 25.47 -1.81
N LYS A 70 -12.39 25.06 -3.06
CA LYS A 70 -11.49 24.14 -3.77
C LYS A 70 -10.06 24.67 -3.87
N LYS A 71 -9.85 26.00 -3.96
CA LYS A 71 -8.51 26.59 -4.12
C LYS A 71 -7.66 26.37 -2.86
N LEU A 72 -8.25 26.56 -1.68
CA LEU A 72 -7.58 26.32 -0.41
C LEU A 72 -7.31 24.83 -0.17
N ILE A 73 -8.21 23.95 -0.60
CA ILE A 73 -8.01 22.50 -0.52
C ILE A 73 -6.86 22.08 -1.44
N CYS A 74 -6.84 22.53 -2.71
CA CYS A 74 -5.71 22.26 -3.62
C CYS A 74 -4.39 22.85 -3.10
N PHE A 75 -4.43 23.97 -2.39
CA PHE A 75 -3.23 24.50 -1.74
C PHE A 75 -2.67 23.53 -0.68
N LEU A 76 -3.53 22.89 0.12
CA LEU A 76 -3.11 21.86 1.07
C LEU A 76 -2.53 20.64 0.35
N GLU A 77 -3.22 20.14 -0.67
CA GLU A 77 -2.78 18.99 -1.49
C GLU A 77 -1.38 19.23 -2.07
N ASN A 78 -1.17 20.38 -2.71
CA ASN A 78 0.11 20.73 -3.33
C ASN A 78 1.25 20.95 -2.33
N ASN A 79 0.95 21.09 -1.03
CA ASN A 79 1.94 21.32 0.01
C ASN A 79 2.00 20.19 1.05
N ILE A 80 1.35 19.05 0.76
CA ILE A 80 1.25 17.95 1.71
C ILE A 80 2.60 17.29 1.98
N GLY A 81 3.44 17.10 0.94
CA GLY A 81 4.81 16.59 1.08
C GLY A 81 5.66 17.43 2.05
N ASN A 82 5.59 18.76 1.92
CA ASN A 82 6.27 19.69 2.83
C ASN A 82 5.75 19.59 4.27
N LEU A 83 4.46 19.27 4.45
CA LEU A 83 3.89 19.06 5.78
C LEU A 83 4.33 17.71 6.35
N LEU A 84 4.31 16.64 5.57
CA LEU A 84 4.80 15.32 5.97
C LEU A 84 6.25 15.42 6.48
N GLU A 85 7.14 16.05 5.70
CA GLU A 85 8.54 16.27 6.06
C GLU A 85 8.70 17.10 7.35
N ARG A 86 7.89 18.14 7.52
CA ARG A 86 7.97 18.98 8.74
C ARG A 86 7.42 18.25 9.96
N PHE A 87 6.31 17.54 9.83
CA PHE A 87 5.75 16.79 10.95
C PHE A 87 6.69 15.65 11.36
N SER A 88 7.26 14.89 10.41
CA SER A 88 8.16 13.77 10.72
C SER A 88 9.36 14.20 11.57
N LYS A 89 9.86 15.43 11.41
CA LYS A 89 10.94 16.02 12.24
C LYS A 89 10.57 16.24 13.71
N PHE A 90 9.29 16.37 14.03
CA PHE A 90 8.81 16.63 15.40
C PHE A 90 8.14 15.42 16.06
N LEU A 91 7.89 14.36 15.29
CA LEU A 91 7.41 13.08 15.79
C LEU A 91 8.60 12.21 16.21
N LEU A 92 8.38 11.36 17.22
CA LEU A 92 9.46 10.65 17.91
C LEU A 92 10.10 9.54 17.08
N THR A 93 9.26 8.97 16.25
CA THR A 93 9.40 7.66 15.66
C THR A 93 9.06 7.84 14.19
N PRO A 94 9.78 7.17 13.28
CA PRO A 94 9.48 7.25 11.87
C PRO A 94 8.03 6.82 11.66
N VAL A 95 7.17 7.78 11.35
CA VAL A 95 5.78 7.52 11.01
C VAL A 95 5.77 7.23 9.52
N SER A 96 5.13 6.13 9.12
CA SER A 96 4.88 5.95 7.70
C SER A 96 4.14 7.17 7.12
N PRO A 97 4.41 7.54 5.86
CA PRO A 97 3.76 8.66 5.20
C PRO A 97 2.23 8.64 5.28
N LEU A 98 1.58 7.47 5.20
CA LEU A 98 0.11 7.39 5.12
C LEU A 98 -0.60 7.69 6.46
N PRO A 99 -0.22 7.09 7.60
CA PRO A 99 -0.71 7.52 8.91
C PRO A 99 -0.49 9.01 9.16
N LEU A 100 0.70 9.52 8.79
CA LEU A 100 1.01 10.93 8.97
C LEU A 100 0.13 11.84 8.09
N LEU A 101 -0.12 11.42 6.86
CA LEU A 101 -1.03 12.10 5.93
C LEU A 101 -2.44 12.19 6.50
N ASP A 102 -2.98 11.07 6.99
CA ASP A 102 -4.31 11.01 7.61
C ASP A 102 -4.39 11.93 8.84
N LEU A 103 -3.36 11.94 9.70
CA LEU A 103 -3.25 12.88 10.82
C LEU A 103 -3.35 14.33 10.35
N ILE A 104 -2.57 14.71 9.33
CA ILE A 104 -2.53 16.08 8.82
C ILE A 104 -3.92 16.50 8.31
N TRP A 105 -4.58 15.66 7.50
CA TRP A 105 -5.93 15.94 7.02
C TRP A 105 -6.93 16.09 8.16
N LYS A 106 -6.86 15.23 9.18
CA LYS A 106 -7.71 15.30 10.38
C LYS A 106 -7.44 16.55 11.23
N ILE A 107 -6.20 17.04 11.30
CA ILE A 107 -5.84 18.32 11.95
C ILE A 107 -6.56 19.49 11.25
N PHE A 108 -6.62 19.50 9.93
CA PHE A 108 -7.39 20.49 9.17
C PHE A 108 -8.91 20.28 9.25
N GLY A 109 -9.35 19.12 9.76
CA GLY A 109 -10.74 18.79 10.07
C GLY A 109 -11.43 17.93 9.03
N PHE A 110 -10.68 17.35 8.09
CA PHE A 110 -11.21 16.45 7.07
C PHE A 110 -11.16 15.00 7.57
N SER A 111 -12.23 14.24 7.34
CA SER A 111 -12.36 12.85 7.83
C SER A 111 -11.94 11.77 6.82
N LYS A 112 -11.85 12.09 5.52
CA LYS A 112 -11.54 11.13 4.44
C LYS A 112 -10.87 11.82 3.24
N ARG A 113 -9.60 12.19 3.38
CA ARG A 113 -8.85 12.85 2.28
C ARG A 113 -7.40 12.39 2.09
N GLY A 114 -6.82 11.65 3.04
CA GLY A 114 -5.54 11.00 2.80
C GLY A 114 -5.70 9.90 1.77
N ASN A 115 -4.94 9.96 0.68
CA ASN A 115 -4.83 8.91 -0.32
C ASN A 115 -3.34 8.61 -0.53
N LEU A 116 -2.98 7.34 -0.75
CA LEU A 116 -1.61 6.88 -1.05
C LEU A 116 -0.91 7.72 -2.13
N SER A 117 -1.65 8.14 -3.16
CA SER A 117 -1.15 9.01 -4.24
C SER A 117 -0.59 10.37 -3.79
N GLN A 118 -0.83 10.78 -2.55
CA GLN A 118 -0.29 12.02 -1.98
C GLN A 118 1.05 11.83 -1.26
N CYS A 119 1.47 10.58 -1.05
CA CYS A 119 2.70 10.24 -0.35
C CYS A 119 3.63 9.42 -1.22
N GLU A 120 3.08 8.50 -2.01
CA GLU A 120 3.85 7.52 -2.76
C GLU A 120 3.71 7.65 -4.26
N PRO A 121 4.71 7.17 -5.01
CA PRO A 121 4.52 6.84 -6.41
C PRO A 121 3.27 5.96 -6.54
N HIS A 122 2.28 6.48 -7.25
CA HIS A 122 0.99 5.82 -7.41
C HIS A 122 0.72 5.52 -8.88
N ILE A 123 0.26 4.30 -9.14
CA ILE A 123 -0.05 3.85 -10.49
C ILE A 123 -1.54 3.57 -10.62
N VAL A 124 -2.14 4.08 -11.70
CA VAL A 124 -3.55 3.85 -12.00
C VAL A 124 -3.65 2.66 -12.95
N LEU A 125 -4.16 1.52 -12.48
CA LEU A 125 -4.53 0.39 -13.33
C LEU A 125 -6.06 0.28 -13.38
N ASN A 126 -6.65 0.79 -14.46
CA ASN A 126 -8.10 0.87 -14.64
C ASN A 126 -8.61 0.14 -15.89
N LYS A 127 -7.73 -0.51 -16.65
CA LYS A 127 -8.05 -1.26 -17.87
C LYS A 127 -7.76 -2.74 -17.70
N TRP A 128 -8.33 -3.34 -16.66
CA TRP A 128 -8.20 -4.77 -16.39
C TRP A 128 -8.80 -5.59 -17.53
N ARG A 129 -8.07 -6.62 -17.96
CA ARG A 129 -8.47 -7.56 -19.02
C ARG A 129 -8.28 -8.98 -18.51
N GLN A 130 -9.16 -9.88 -18.92
CA GLN A 130 -9.00 -11.30 -18.63
C GLN A 130 -7.85 -11.89 -19.46
N VAL A 131 -7.17 -12.89 -18.90
CA VAL A 131 -6.20 -13.68 -19.66
C VAL A 131 -6.95 -14.79 -20.40
N ALA A 132 -7.20 -14.56 -21.71
CA ALA A 132 -8.11 -15.35 -22.52
C ALA A 132 -7.81 -16.87 -22.55
N ASP A 133 -6.54 -17.25 -22.56
CA ASP A 133 -6.14 -18.67 -22.63
C ASP A 133 -6.24 -19.41 -21.29
N ILE A 134 -6.49 -18.68 -20.19
CA ILE A 134 -6.50 -19.20 -18.82
C ILE A 134 -7.93 -19.21 -18.25
N CYS A 135 -8.74 -18.20 -18.57
CA CYS A 135 -10.06 -17.99 -17.98
C CYS A 135 -11.19 -18.39 -18.96
N ASP A 136 -11.95 -19.43 -18.62
CA ASP A 136 -13.14 -19.83 -19.38
C ASP A 136 -14.37 -18.98 -19.01
N GLN A 137 -14.49 -18.62 -17.73
CA GLN A 137 -15.52 -17.73 -17.16
C GLN A 137 -14.94 -17.06 -15.90
N HIS A 138 -15.23 -15.78 -15.68
CA HIS A 138 -14.88 -14.97 -14.49
C HIS A 138 -13.47 -14.36 -14.41
N ASP A 139 -13.39 -13.28 -13.63
CA ASP A 139 -12.21 -12.44 -13.35
C ASP A 139 -11.19 -13.13 -12.42
N THR A 140 -10.94 -14.43 -12.61
CA THR A 140 -9.99 -15.21 -11.81
C THR A 140 -8.57 -14.77 -12.05
N VAL A 141 -8.17 -14.57 -13.30
CA VAL A 141 -6.86 -14.01 -13.66
C VAL A 141 -7.09 -12.84 -14.61
N ILE A 142 -6.75 -11.65 -14.12
CA ILE A 142 -6.86 -10.40 -14.86
C ILE A 142 -5.50 -9.73 -14.93
N TYR A 143 -5.28 -8.91 -15.94
CA TYR A 143 -4.06 -8.11 -16.05
C TYR A 143 -4.35 -6.70 -16.52
N SER A 144 -3.44 -5.80 -16.20
CA SER A 144 -3.37 -4.45 -16.75
C SER A 144 -1.92 -4.13 -17.04
N THR A 145 -1.68 -3.22 -17.98
CA THR A 145 -0.32 -2.76 -18.29
C THR A 145 -0.08 -1.35 -17.81
N CYS A 146 1.18 -1.04 -17.57
CA CYS A 146 1.62 0.28 -17.16
C CYS A 146 3.05 0.55 -17.64
N LYS A 147 3.51 1.79 -17.55
CA LYS A 147 4.92 2.14 -17.77
C LYS A 147 5.58 2.54 -16.47
N ILE A 148 6.77 2.01 -16.20
CA ILE A 148 7.64 2.42 -15.09
C ILE A 148 8.97 2.83 -15.72
N ASN A 149 9.37 4.10 -15.58
CA ASN A 149 10.61 4.65 -16.14
C ASN A 149 10.83 4.27 -17.63
N ASN A 150 9.78 4.41 -18.44
CA ASN A 150 9.71 4.08 -19.88
C ASN A 150 9.76 2.58 -20.25
N VAL A 151 9.75 1.66 -19.30
CA VAL A 151 9.59 0.22 -19.56
C VAL A 151 8.13 -0.17 -19.35
N THR A 152 7.54 -0.92 -20.28
CA THR A 152 6.18 -1.43 -20.12
C THR A 152 6.17 -2.67 -19.24
N TYR A 153 5.27 -2.67 -18.27
CA TYR A 153 5.02 -3.76 -17.35
C TYR A 153 3.64 -4.33 -17.57
N LYS A 154 3.51 -5.65 -17.42
CA LYS A 154 2.25 -6.34 -17.22
C LYS A 154 2.10 -6.66 -15.75
N VAL A 155 1.02 -6.19 -15.14
CA VAL A 155 0.63 -6.52 -13.77
C VAL A 155 -0.52 -7.51 -13.84
N VAL A 156 -0.29 -8.71 -13.32
CA VAL A 156 -1.25 -9.82 -13.29
C VAL A 156 -1.81 -9.95 -11.89
N LEU A 157 -3.13 -9.97 -11.77
CA LEU A 157 -3.86 -10.28 -10.55
C LEU A 157 -4.47 -11.67 -10.65
N ALA A 158 -4.26 -12.50 -9.64
CA ALA A 158 -4.88 -13.82 -9.51
C ALA A 158 -5.76 -13.85 -8.26
N ARG A 159 -7.05 -14.16 -8.44
CA ARG A 159 -8.06 -14.13 -7.38
C ARG A 159 -7.76 -15.21 -6.36
N ALA A 160 -7.56 -14.80 -5.12
CA ALA A 160 -7.32 -15.68 -3.99
C ALA A 160 -8.62 -15.94 -3.24
N VAL A 161 -8.73 -17.14 -2.65
CA VAL A 161 -9.81 -17.47 -1.75
C VAL A 161 -9.53 -16.83 -0.40
N SER A 162 -10.40 -15.91 0.01
CA SER A 162 -10.35 -15.29 1.33
C SER A 162 -11.61 -15.67 2.11
N ALA A 163 -11.45 -16.06 3.37
CA ALA A 163 -12.56 -16.33 4.29
C ALA A 163 -13.51 -15.13 4.42
N CYS A 164 -13.00 -13.91 4.30
CA CYS A 164 -13.81 -12.69 4.34
C CYS A 164 -14.75 -12.54 3.13
N SER A 165 -14.53 -13.30 2.05
CA SER A 165 -15.40 -13.28 0.87
C SER A 165 -16.76 -13.95 1.12
N PHE A 166 -16.88 -14.74 2.19
CA PHE A 166 -18.10 -15.47 2.56
C PHE A 166 -18.91 -14.67 3.59
N ALA A 167 -19.22 -13.41 3.27
CA ALA A 167 -19.86 -12.47 4.19
C ALA A 167 -21.30 -12.88 4.61
N ASN A 168 -21.92 -13.81 3.89
CA ASN A 168 -23.22 -14.37 4.23
C ASN A 168 -23.16 -15.39 5.38
N ASN A 169 -21.96 -15.86 5.74
CA ASN A 169 -21.73 -16.76 6.86
C ASN A 169 -21.68 -16.00 8.19
N THR A 170 -21.88 -16.71 9.30
CA THR A 170 -21.80 -16.11 10.63
C THR A 170 -20.36 -15.69 10.96
N VAL A 171 -20.19 -14.75 11.90
CA VAL A 171 -18.85 -14.30 12.35
C VAL A 171 -18.00 -15.47 12.85
N ASN A 172 -18.61 -16.47 13.50
CA ASN A 172 -17.91 -17.66 13.98
C ASN A 172 -17.48 -18.57 12.83
N GLU A 173 -18.36 -18.80 11.86
CA GLU A 173 -18.03 -19.57 10.65
C GLU A 173 -16.89 -18.90 9.87
N VAL A 174 -16.94 -17.58 9.68
CA VAL A 174 -15.85 -16.85 9.02
C VAL A 174 -14.54 -16.97 9.79
N ARG A 175 -14.57 -16.96 11.12
CA ARG A 175 -13.37 -17.18 11.95
C ARG A 175 -12.80 -18.60 11.76
N GLU A 176 -13.65 -19.60 11.74
CA GLU A 176 -13.25 -21.00 11.52
C GLU A 176 -12.66 -21.20 10.11
N LEU A 177 -13.27 -20.61 9.08
CA LEU A 177 -12.70 -20.60 7.73
C LEU A 177 -11.33 -19.91 7.68
N LYS A 178 -11.14 -18.82 8.43
CA LYS A 178 -9.81 -18.16 8.53
C LYS A 178 -8.78 -19.11 9.12
N GLU A 179 -9.13 -19.82 10.18
CA GLU A 179 -8.24 -20.81 10.81
C GLU A 179 -7.90 -21.93 9.83
N GLU A 180 -8.88 -22.52 9.15
CA GLU A 180 -8.63 -23.59 8.16
C GLU A 180 -7.80 -23.12 6.97
N PHE A 181 -8.14 -21.97 6.35
CA PHE A 181 -7.39 -21.46 5.21
C PHE A 181 -5.99 -20.98 5.58
N SER A 182 -5.76 -20.56 6.83
CA SER A 182 -4.43 -20.19 7.32
C SER A 182 -3.44 -21.36 7.40
N LYS A 183 -3.91 -22.61 7.31
CA LYS A 183 -3.05 -23.80 7.28
C LYS A 183 -2.28 -23.94 5.97
N ALA A 184 -2.75 -23.31 4.90
CA ALA A 184 -2.04 -23.26 3.62
C ALA A 184 -0.98 -22.16 3.65
N LYS A 185 0.21 -22.42 3.08
CA LYS A 185 1.28 -21.42 2.93
C LYS A 185 0.82 -20.21 2.12
N LEU A 186 0.06 -20.47 1.06
CA LEU A 186 -0.58 -19.48 0.22
C LEU A 186 -2.07 -19.75 0.18
N ALA A 187 -2.86 -18.68 0.25
CA ALA A 187 -4.28 -18.76 -0.06
C ALA A 187 -4.47 -19.33 -1.48
N PRO A 188 -5.35 -20.33 -1.66
CA PRO A 188 -5.53 -20.98 -2.95
C PRO A 188 -6.21 -20.05 -3.96
N LEU A 189 -5.97 -20.29 -5.25
CA LEU A 189 -6.61 -19.53 -6.32
C LEU A 189 -8.07 -19.98 -6.53
N MET A 190 -8.96 -19.01 -6.79
CA MET A 190 -10.39 -19.23 -6.99
C MET A 190 -10.70 -19.62 -8.44
N TRP A 191 -10.31 -20.83 -8.84
CA TRP A 191 -10.58 -21.37 -10.19
C TRP A 191 -12.05 -21.69 -10.43
N ALA A 192 -12.71 -22.28 -9.44
CA ALA A 192 -14.15 -22.49 -9.47
C ALA A 192 -14.91 -21.18 -9.25
N GLY A 193 -16.10 -21.05 -9.85
CA GLY A 193 -16.99 -19.91 -9.60
C GLY A 193 -17.39 -19.79 -8.12
N PHE A 194 -17.72 -18.57 -7.69
CA PHE A 194 -18.05 -18.27 -6.28
C PHE A 194 -19.15 -19.19 -5.71
N ASP A 195 -20.19 -19.50 -6.49
CA ASP A 195 -21.28 -20.38 -6.05
C ASP A 195 -20.80 -21.80 -5.68
N ASN A 196 -19.81 -22.33 -6.41
CA ASN A 196 -19.22 -23.62 -6.09
C ASN A 196 -18.43 -23.56 -4.78
N TRP A 197 -17.75 -22.44 -4.53
CA TRP A 197 -17.03 -22.19 -3.27
C TRP A 197 -17.99 -22.04 -2.09
N GLN A 198 -19.07 -21.27 -2.24
CA GLN A 198 -20.10 -21.15 -1.22
C GLN A 198 -20.75 -22.50 -0.93
N HIS A 199 -21.03 -23.30 -1.96
CA HIS A 199 -21.54 -24.65 -1.77
C HIS A 199 -20.56 -25.54 -0.97
N ALA A 200 -19.25 -25.45 -1.26
CA ALA A 200 -18.24 -26.17 -0.49
C ALA A 200 -18.21 -25.74 0.98
N VAL A 201 -18.33 -24.43 1.26
CA VAL A 201 -18.44 -23.89 2.61
C VAL A 201 -19.68 -24.45 3.33
N ASP A 202 -20.83 -24.47 2.67
CA ASP A 202 -22.06 -25.02 3.24
C ASP A 202 -21.96 -26.52 3.55
N VAL A 203 -21.26 -27.28 2.69
CA VAL A 203 -20.98 -28.72 2.91
C VAL A 203 -20.03 -28.92 4.09
N TYR A 204 -18.99 -28.10 4.20
CA TYR A 204 -18.03 -28.14 5.30
C TYR A 204 -18.73 -27.95 6.64
N PHE A 205 -19.49 -26.87 6.83
CA PHE A 205 -20.17 -26.60 8.10
C PHE A 205 -21.26 -27.61 8.45
N LYS A 206 -21.89 -28.26 7.45
CA LYS A 206 -22.82 -29.37 7.70
C LYS A 206 -22.14 -30.66 8.16
N SER A 207 -20.84 -30.80 7.95
CA SER A 207 -20.10 -32.04 8.17
C SER A 207 -18.97 -31.94 9.20
N VAL A 208 -18.60 -30.73 9.64
CA VAL A 208 -17.45 -30.50 10.52
C VAL A 208 -17.53 -31.26 11.85
N ASP A 209 -18.72 -31.33 12.45
CA ASP A 209 -18.93 -32.09 13.70
C ASP A 209 -18.98 -33.62 13.48
N SER A 210 -19.17 -34.06 12.24
CA SER A 210 -19.41 -35.46 11.89
C SER A 210 -18.21 -36.15 11.24
N SER A 211 -17.19 -35.41 10.80
CA SER A 211 -16.03 -35.96 10.11
C SER A 211 -14.78 -35.12 10.35
N PRO A 212 -13.65 -35.73 10.78
CA PRO A 212 -12.38 -35.03 10.91
C PRO A 212 -11.81 -34.60 9.55
N ASP A 213 -12.25 -35.21 8.45
CA ASP A 213 -11.81 -34.90 7.08
C ASP A 213 -12.79 -33.98 6.34
N ALA A 214 -13.75 -33.37 7.06
CA ALA A 214 -14.81 -32.54 6.47
C ALA A 214 -14.27 -31.44 5.54
N PHE A 215 -13.17 -30.79 5.93
CA PHE A 215 -12.53 -29.76 5.11
C PHE A 215 -12.06 -30.31 3.77
N GLN A 216 -11.26 -31.38 3.80
CA GLN A 216 -10.72 -31.97 2.58
C GLN A 216 -11.84 -32.53 1.69
N ALA A 217 -12.85 -33.17 2.29
CA ALA A 217 -13.99 -33.69 1.56
C ALA A 217 -14.80 -32.58 0.86
N ALA A 218 -15.04 -31.46 1.55
CA ALA A 218 -15.83 -30.35 1.04
C ALA A 218 -15.10 -29.54 -0.04
N PHE A 219 -13.82 -29.23 0.15
CA PHE A 219 -13.08 -28.31 -0.72
C PHE A 219 -12.27 -28.98 -1.82
N LYS A 220 -11.98 -30.29 -1.74
CA LYS A 220 -11.27 -31.02 -2.82
C LYS A 220 -11.88 -30.82 -4.21
N PRO A 221 -13.21 -30.82 -4.42
CA PRO A 221 -13.82 -30.61 -5.73
C PRO A 221 -13.54 -29.22 -6.33
N VAL A 222 -13.50 -28.17 -5.51
CA VAL A 222 -13.23 -26.80 -5.99
C VAL A 222 -11.74 -26.56 -6.24
N PHE A 223 -10.86 -27.22 -5.48
CA PHE A 223 -9.41 -27.20 -5.72
C PHE A 223 -8.99 -27.95 -6.99
N SER A 224 -9.72 -29.00 -7.38
CA SER A 224 -9.35 -29.86 -8.50
C SER A 224 -9.89 -29.38 -9.86
N GLN A 225 -10.67 -28.30 -9.91
CA GLN A 225 -11.36 -27.80 -11.11
C GLN A 225 -10.47 -27.09 -12.14
N ARG A 226 -9.15 -27.32 -12.11
CA ARG A 226 -8.19 -26.66 -13.02
C ARG A 226 -7.82 -27.52 -14.22
N ASN A 227 -7.83 -26.93 -15.40
CA ASN A 227 -7.29 -27.53 -16.62
C ASN A 227 -5.74 -27.47 -16.63
N ARG A 228 -5.10 -28.07 -17.64
CA ARG A 228 -3.63 -28.13 -17.71
C ARG A 228 -2.96 -26.75 -17.80
N ILE A 229 -3.60 -25.79 -18.49
CA ILE A 229 -3.08 -24.44 -18.67
C ILE A 229 -3.17 -23.68 -17.34
N GLN A 230 -4.33 -23.75 -16.67
CA GLN A 230 -4.56 -23.16 -15.35
C GLN A 230 -3.59 -23.72 -14.31
N LYS A 231 -3.36 -25.04 -14.32
CA LYS A 231 -2.37 -25.66 -13.44
C LYS A 231 -0.95 -25.13 -13.70
N LYS A 232 -0.52 -25.06 -14.98
CA LYS A 232 0.80 -24.51 -15.33
C LYS A 232 0.95 -23.07 -14.83
N PHE A 233 -0.09 -22.25 -15.03
CA PHE A 233 -0.10 -20.88 -14.52
C PHE A 233 -0.04 -20.82 -12.99
N GLU A 234 -0.86 -21.61 -12.28
CA GLU A 234 -0.87 -21.66 -10.81
C GLU A 234 0.49 -22.09 -10.24
N ASP A 235 1.10 -23.13 -10.81
CA ASP A 235 2.40 -23.63 -10.39
C ASP A 235 3.47 -22.52 -10.54
N GLN A 236 3.47 -21.83 -11.68
CA GLN A 236 4.42 -20.74 -11.97
C GLN A 236 4.19 -19.49 -11.11
N PHE A 237 2.93 -19.07 -10.98
CA PHE A 237 2.54 -17.91 -10.19
C PHE A 237 2.83 -18.15 -8.70
N SER A 238 2.52 -19.35 -8.19
CA SER A 238 2.80 -19.71 -6.80
C SER A 238 4.29 -19.79 -6.52
N ALA A 239 5.11 -20.31 -7.45
CA ALA A 239 6.56 -20.32 -7.31
C ALA A 239 7.12 -18.90 -7.05
N CYS A 240 6.64 -17.90 -7.78
CA CYS A 240 7.02 -16.50 -7.56
C CYS A 240 6.66 -16.01 -6.15
N LEU A 241 5.45 -16.30 -5.68
CA LEU A 241 4.98 -15.88 -4.34
C LEU A 241 5.73 -16.62 -3.22
N GLU A 242 6.03 -17.90 -3.41
CA GLU A 242 6.75 -18.71 -2.42
C GLU A 242 8.18 -18.21 -2.21
N ILE A 243 8.87 -17.81 -3.28
CA ILE A 243 10.21 -17.20 -3.19
C ILE A 243 10.17 -15.93 -2.31
N VAL A 244 9.15 -15.09 -2.49
CA VAL A 244 8.96 -13.87 -1.66
C VAL A 244 8.65 -14.23 -0.21
N LEU A 245 7.78 -15.21 0.02
CA LEU A 245 7.45 -15.66 1.37
C LEU A 245 8.67 -16.21 2.12
N ASP A 246 9.46 -17.06 1.46
CA ASP A 246 10.60 -17.72 2.07
C ASP A 246 11.68 -16.73 2.49
N GLU A 247 11.96 -15.72 1.65
CA GLU A 247 12.90 -14.64 1.97
C GLU A 247 12.43 -13.79 3.15
N ASN A 248 11.13 -13.49 3.22
CA ASN A 248 10.58 -12.60 4.25
C ASN A 248 10.14 -13.34 5.52
N LEU A 249 10.84 -14.43 5.86
CA LEU A 249 10.61 -15.24 7.07
C LEU A 249 9.15 -15.68 7.24
N MET A 250 8.47 -15.99 6.13
CA MET A 250 7.07 -16.39 6.10
C MET A 250 6.11 -15.31 6.63
N SER A 251 6.50 -14.03 6.59
CA SER A 251 5.56 -12.93 6.78
C SER A 251 4.47 -13.03 5.71
N PRO A 252 3.17 -13.11 6.09
CA PRO A 252 2.09 -13.31 5.12
C PRO A 252 2.11 -12.25 4.02
N LEU A 253 1.77 -12.62 2.79
CA LEU A 253 1.60 -11.67 1.71
C LEU A 253 0.24 -11.00 1.83
N GLU A 254 0.21 -9.68 1.69
CA GLU A 254 -1.03 -8.91 1.68
C GLU A 254 -1.77 -9.08 0.37
N LEU A 255 -3.06 -9.36 0.48
CA LEU A 255 -3.96 -9.46 -0.66
C LEU A 255 -4.46 -8.07 -1.04
N ILE A 256 -4.58 -7.84 -2.35
CA ILE A 256 -5.14 -6.63 -2.92
C ILE A 256 -6.65 -6.79 -2.99
N GLU A 257 -7.38 -5.82 -2.44
CA GLU A 257 -8.82 -5.72 -2.63
C GLU A 257 -9.12 -4.96 -3.93
N ALA A 258 -9.81 -5.62 -4.86
CA ALA A 258 -10.31 -5.01 -6.10
C ALA A 258 -11.67 -5.62 -6.46
N ASN A 259 -12.65 -4.79 -6.84
CA ASN A 259 -13.99 -5.26 -7.23
C ASN A 259 -14.61 -6.25 -6.20
N GLU A 260 -14.50 -5.93 -4.91
CA GLU A 260 -15.01 -6.77 -3.79
C GLU A 260 -14.38 -8.19 -3.73
N CYS A 261 -13.25 -8.39 -4.41
CA CYS A 261 -12.51 -9.64 -4.46
C CYS A 261 -11.08 -9.41 -3.96
N MET A 262 -10.46 -10.49 -3.47
CA MET A 262 -9.07 -10.47 -3.01
C MET A 262 -8.15 -11.10 -4.04
N TYR A 263 -7.01 -10.47 -4.31
CA TYR A 263 -6.06 -10.89 -5.33
C TYR A 263 -4.63 -10.91 -4.81
N TYR A 264 -3.84 -11.86 -5.30
CA TYR A 264 -2.40 -11.69 -5.36
C TYR A 264 -2.02 -10.93 -6.62
N ALA A 265 -0.90 -10.23 -6.58
CA ALA A 265 -0.34 -9.53 -7.73
C ALA A 265 1.10 -9.94 -8.00
N ILE A 266 1.44 -10.07 -9.26
CA ILE A 266 2.81 -10.02 -9.74
C ILE A 266 2.90 -9.08 -10.92
N GLY A 267 4.08 -8.57 -11.22
CA GLY A 267 4.29 -7.87 -12.47
C GLY A 267 5.72 -7.92 -12.96
N TYR A 268 5.83 -7.96 -14.28
CA TYR A 268 7.09 -8.16 -14.98
C TYR A 268 7.11 -7.32 -16.26
N PRO A 269 8.30 -6.95 -16.74
CA PRO A 269 8.44 -6.18 -17.98
C PRO A 269 8.02 -7.00 -19.20
N ILE A 270 7.42 -6.32 -20.18
CA ILE A 270 6.95 -6.88 -21.46
C ILE A 270 7.35 -5.95 -22.62
N ASN A 271 7.33 -6.44 -23.86
CA ASN A 271 7.61 -5.62 -25.04
C ASN A 271 6.50 -4.59 -25.31
N ASP A 272 6.87 -3.32 -25.56
CA ASP A 272 5.95 -2.22 -25.91
C ASP A 272 5.03 -2.54 -27.11
N SER A 273 5.42 -3.46 -27.99
CA SER A 273 4.65 -3.83 -29.19
C SER A 273 3.40 -4.65 -28.91
N THR A 274 3.26 -5.26 -27.73
CA THR A 274 2.10 -6.10 -27.41
C THR A 274 0.86 -5.28 -27.03
N GLU A 275 1.03 -4.01 -26.58
CA GLU A 275 -0.05 -3.19 -26.03
C GLU A 275 -0.02 -1.74 -26.55
N LYS A 276 -1.14 -1.28 -27.13
CA LYS A 276 -1.19 0.03 -27.80
C LYS A 276 -1.26 1.24 -26.85
N VAL A 277 -1.79 1.08 -25.63
CA VAL A 277 -1.91 2.17 -24.64
C VAL A 277 -1.88 1.62 -23.21
N PRO A 278 -0.81 1.87 -22.43
CA PRO A 278 -0.73 1.53 -21.01
C PRO A 278 -1.88 2.14 -20.19
N ALA A 279 -2.25 1.53 -19.07
CA ALA A 279 -3.29 2.06 -18.18
C ALA A 279 -2.80 3.24 -17.34
N GLY A 280 -1.50 3.30 -17.04
CA GLY A 280 -0.87 4.37 -16.29
C GLY A 280 0.64 4.41 -16.49
N GLU A 281 1.25 5.52 -16.07
CA GLU A 281 2.69 5.72 -16.08
C GLU A 281 3.16 6.10 -14.68
N LEU A 282 4.34 5.60 -14.31
CA LEU A 282 5.01 5.82 -13.05
C LEU A 282 6.46 6.21 -13.33
N TYR A 283 6.93 7.23 -12.62
CA TYR A 283 8.32 7.66 -12.69
C TYR A 283 8.95 7.59 -11.30
N LEU A 284 9.95 6.71 -11.17
CA LEU A 284 10.71 6.46 -9.97
C LEU A 284 12.04 7.22 -10.02
N THR A 285 12.43 7.74 -8.86
CA THR A 285 13.70 8.41 -8.58
C THR A 285 14.32 7.77 -7.34
N ASP A 286 15.57 8.11 -7.05
CA ASP A 286 16.36 7.55 -5.95
C ASP A 286 15.69 7.74 -4.59
N ASP A 287 14.98 8.86 -4.43
CA ASP A 287 14.22 9.21 -3.23
C ASP A 287 13.11 8.18 -2.91
N HIS A 288 12.70 7.35 -3.86
CA HIS A 288 11.70 6.30 -3.66
C HIS A 288 12.30 4.94 -3.29
N ILE A 289 13.63 4.79 -3.35
CA ILE A 289 14.30 3.51 -3.11
C ILE A 289 14.65 3.36 -1.63
N ILE A 290 14.15 2.31 -1.00
CA ILE A 290 14.47 1.93 0.37
C ILE A 290 14.94 0.48 0.36
N ASN A 291 16.22 0.25 0.66
CA ASN A 291 16.83 -1.09 0.70
C ASN A 291 16.55 -1.94 -0.56
N GLY A 292 16.74 -1.35 -1.76
CA GLY A 292 16.50 -2.06 -3.02
C GLY A 292 15.03 -2.30 -3.36
N LYS A 293 14.11 -1.59 -2.69
CA LYS A 293 12.66 -1.72 -2.92
C LYS A 293 12.02 -0.35 -3.12
N CYS A 294 10.93 -0.31 -3.88
CA CYS A 294 10.03 0.84 -3.93
C CYS A 294 8.61 0.41 -3.55
N VAL A 295 8.00 1.11 -2.61
CA VAL A 295 6.58 0.94 -2.31
C VAL A 295 5.77 1.76 -3.31
N ILE A 296 4.75 1.17 -3.91
CA ILE A 296 3.86 1.85 -4.85
C ILE A 296 2.40 1.69 -4.44
N GLY A 297 1.63 2.76 -4.61
CA GLY A 297 0.18 2.71 -4.46
C GLY A 297 -0.48 2.15 -5.70
N LEU A 298 -1.43 1.22 -5.52
CA LEU A 298 -2.34 0.73 -6.55
C LEU A 298 -3.79 0.87 -6.05
N ALA A 299 -4.46 1.94 -6.48
CA ALA A 299 -5.75 2.35 -5.92
C ALA A 299 -5.64 2.52 -4.39
N ASP A 300 -6.42 1.78 -3.60
CA ASP A 300 -6.36 1.79 -2.14
C ASP A 300 -5.42 0.71 -1.56
N ASN A 301 -4.68 -0.01 -2.41
CA ASN A 301 -3.77 -1.07 -2.03
C ASN A 301 -2.30 -0.65 -2.19
N ILE A 302 -1.40 -1.46 -1.65
CA ILE A 302 0.04 -1.25 -1.71
C ILE A 302 0.71 -2.45 -2.37
N LEU A 303 1.66 -2.16 -3.25
CA LEU A 303 2.56 -3.13 -3.87
C LEU A 303 4.02 -2.76 -3.63
N CYS A 304 4.89 -3.72 -3.84
CA CYS A 304 6.33 -3.50 -3.82
C CYS A 304 6.92 -3.76 -5.21
N ILE A 305 7.82 -2.87 -5.63
CA ILE A 305 8.74 -3.11 -6.73
C ILE A 305 10.07 -3.54 -6.12
N GLU A 306 10.48 -4.77 -6.39
CA GLU A 306 11.81 -5.27 -6.07
C GLU A 306 12.80 -4.74 -7.11
N LEU A 307 13.92 -4.15 -6.69
CA LEU A 307 14.95 -3.59 -7.56
C LEU A 307 16.29 -4.32 -7.38
N ILE A 308 16.73 -5.00 -8.43
CA ILE A 308 18.00 -5.73 -8.47
C ILE A 308 19.01 -4.87 -9.23
N GLU A 309 19.99 -4.29 -8.53
CA GLU A 309 20.98 -3.40 -9.16
C GLU A 309 21.89 -4.16 -10.14
N LEU A 310 22.12 -3.55 -11.29
CA LEU A 310 22.97 -4.06 -12.36
C LEU A 310 24.21 -3.18 -12.54
N ASN A 311 25.34 -3.83 -12.83
CA ASN A 311 26.58 -3.16 -13.20
C ASN A 311 26.54 -2.67 -14.67
N GLU A 312 27.61 -2.00 -15.12
CA GLU A 312 27.72 -1.48 -16.50
C GLU A 312 27.69 -2.56 -17.59
N ARG A 313 27.90 -3.82 -17.22
CA ARG A 313 27.81 -4.99 -18.12
C ARG A 313 26.44 -5.66 -18.07
N PHE A 314 25.48 -5.06 -17.37
CA PHE A 314 24.15 -5.62 -17.13
C PHE A 314 24.17 -6.94 -16.34
N GLU A 315 25.19 -7.14 -15.51
CA GLU A 315 25.27 -8.25 -14.57
C GLU A 315 24.84 -7.75 -13.18
N ARG A 316 24.21 -8.61 -12.38
CA ARG A 316 23.76 -8.26 -11.02
C ARG A 316 24.96 -7.87 -10.16
N VAL A 317 24.84 -6.78 -9.41
CA VAL A 317 25.91 -6.29 -8.52
C VAL A 317 26.08 -7.21 -7.32
N ASP A 318 24.96 -7.70 -6.76
CA ASP A 318 24.96 -8.69 -5.69
C ASP A 318 24.60 -10.07 -6.24
N THR A 319 25.63 -10.87 -6.54
CA THR A 319 25.47 -12.22 -7.08
C THR A 319 25.40 -13.29 -5.97
N GLN A 320 25.53 -12.92 -4.70
CA GLN A 320 25.51 -13.90 -3.59
C GLN A 320 24.11 -14.13 -3.04
N ASP A 321 23.15 -13.31 -3.44
CA ASP A 321 21.77 -13.41 -3.01
C ASP A 321 20.96 -14.38 -3.91
N GLU A 322 20.66 -15.56 -3.36
CA GLU A 322 19.86 -16.60 -4.01
C GLU A 322 18.41 -16.15 -4.25
N TYR A 323 17.88 -15.23 -3.44
CA TYR A 323 16.51 -14.74 -3.55
C TYR A 323 16.30 -13.95 -4.85
N TYR A 324 17.14 -12.94 -5.12
CA TYR A 324 17.00 -12.12 -6.33
C TYR A 324 17.16 -12.95 -7.61
N SER A 325 18.03 -13.97 -7.56
CA SER A 325 18.22 -14.86 -8.69
C SER A 325 17.00 -15.75 -8.92
N SER A 326 16.50 -16.38 -7.87
CA SER A 326 15.31 -17.22 -7.93
C SER A 326 14.08 -16.44 -8.39
N LEU A 327 13.87 -15.23 -7.84
CA LEU A 327 12.73 -14.38 -8.18
C LEU A 327 12.78 -13.97 -9.65
N SER A 328 13.95 -13.51 -10.12
CA SER A 328 14.10 -13.13 -11.52
C SER A 328 13.91 -14.31 -12.46
N ASP A 329 14.42 -15.49 -12.12
CA ASP A 329 14.29 -16.65 -12.98
C ASP A 329 12.82 -17.07 -13.09
N ALA A 330 12.10 -17.13 -11.95
CA ALA A 330 10.66 -17.43 -11.92
C ALA A 330 9.82 -16.41 -12.69
N MET A 331 10.12 -15.11 -12.57
CA MET A 331 9.41 -14.04 -13.30
C MET A 331 9.69 -14.06 -14.80
N ARG A 332 10.82 -14.61 -15.24
CA ARG A 332 11.18 -14.73 -16.68
C ARG A 332 10.59 -15.98 -17.34
N GLU A 333 10.08 -16.93 -16.58
CA GLU A 333 9.38 -18.09 -17.15
C GLU A 333 8.03 -17.70 -17.80
N PHE A 334 7.52 -16.48 -17.53
CA PHE A 334 6.25 -16.04 -18.12
C PHE A 334 6.48 -15.77 -19.61
N GLU A 335 5.59 -16.31 -20.46
CA GLU A 335 5.80 -16.38 -21.91
C GLU A 335 6.04 -15.00 -22.57
N ASP A 336 5.43 -13.94 -22.02
CA ASP A 336 5.56 -12.57 -22.51
C ASP A 336 6.54 -11.70 -21.72
N SER A 337 7.19 -12.26 -20.70
CA SER A 337 8.21 -11.58 -19.90
C SER A 337 9.48 -11.37 -20.71
N ILE A 338 10.09 -10.20 -20.57
CA ILE A 338 11.34 -9.86 -21.25
C ILE A 338 12.41 -9.41 -20.27
N TYR A 339 13.67 -9.42 -20.70
CA TYR A 339 14.71 -8.71 -19.99
C TYR A 339 14.74 -7.25 -20.45
N SER A 340 14.24 -6.34 -19.62
CA SER A 340 14.26 -4.90 -19.89
C SER A 340 14.55 -4.10 -18.62
N PRO A 341 15.83 -3.85 -18.30
CA PRO A 341 16.20 -3.05 -17.13
C PRO A 341 15.63 -1.64 -17.17
N ILE A 342 15.19 -1.14 -16.02
CA ILE A 342 14.81 0.26 -15.84
C ILE A 342 16.02 1.10 -15.42
N ILE A 343 15.95 2.41 -15.69
CA ILE A 343 16.99 3.36 -15.28
C ILE A 343 16.42 4.28 -14.20
N ILE A 344 17.07 4.33 -13.05
CA ILE A 344 16.74 5.24 -11.94
C ILE A 344 18.04 5.98 -11.55
N ALA A 345 18.02 7.30 -11.68
CA ALA A 345 19.18 8.22 -11.65
C ALA A 345 20.51 7.65 -12.19
N GLY A 346 20.45 7.12 -13.42
CA GLY A 346 21.64 6.65 -14.12
C GLY A 346 22.15 5.27 -13.70
N LYS A 347 21.50 4.62 -12.73
CA LYS A 347 21.72 3.20 -12.41
C LYS A 347 20.71 2.32 -13.12
N HIS A 348 21.14 1.10 -13.47
CA HIS A 348 20.31 0.09 -14.11
C HIS A 348 19.78 -0.90 -13.07
N PHE A 349 18.50 -1.25 -13.18
CA PHE A 349 17.88 -2.23 -12.29
C PHE A 349 17.05 -3.23 -13.09
N GLU A 350 17.12 -4.52 -12.75
CA GLU A 350 15.97 -5.39 -12.99
C GLU A 350 14.89 -5.03 -11.97
N ALA A 351 13.63 -4.97 -12.41
CA ALA A 351 12.56 -4.59 -11.52
C ALA A 351 11.34 -5.48 -11.73
N TYR A 352 10.77 -5.99 -10.64
CA TYR A 352 9.60 -6.87 -10.61
C TYR A 352 8.60 -6.39 -9.56
N ILE A 353 7.31 -6.45 -9.87
CA ILE A 353 6.22 -6.08 -8.97
C ILE A 353 5.76 -7.33 -8.23
N ARG A 354 5.55 -7.21 -6.92
CA ARG A 354 5.06 -8.28 -6.05
C ARG A 354 4.17 -7.72 -4.93
N PRO A 355 3.41 -8.56 -4.21
CA PRO A 355 2.64 -8.13 -3.05
C PRO A 355 3.58 -7.66 -1.95
N CYS A 356 3.12 -6.73 -1.12
CA CYS A 356 3.80 -6.42 0.14
C CYS A 356 3.65 -7.58 1.13
N THR A 357 4.63 -7.74 2.00
CA THR A 357 4.45 -8.58 3.19
C THR A 357 3.64 -7.84 4.25
N ALA A 358 3.03 -8.56 5.18
CA ALA A 358 2.27 -8.00 6.30
C ALA A 358 3.15 -7.06 7.14
N ILE A 359 4.45 -7.33 7.27
CA ILE A 359 5.39 -6.44 7.96
C ILE A 359 5.62 -5.14 7.17
N GLU A 360 5.86 -5.23 5.86
CA GLU A 360 6.01 -4.07 4.99
C GLU A 360 4.74 -3.21 5.00
N TYR A 361 3.58 -3.85 4.94
CA TYR A 361 2.27 -3.22 5.01
C TYR A 361 2.01 -2.60 6.39
N ASP A 362 2.25 -3.33 7.48
CA ASP A 362 2.10 -2.82 8.84
C ASP A 362 3.00 -1.60 9.09
N ASN A 363 4.25 -1.66 8.64
CA ASN A 363 5.15 -0.50 8.70
C ASN A 363 4.57 0.69 7.94
N TYR A 364 3.81 0.44 6.87
CA TYR A 364 3.11 1.44 6.09
C TYR A 364 1.85 2.01 6.75
N PHE A 365 1.15 1.25 7.58
CA PHE A 365 -0.14 1.66 8.16
C PHE A 365 -0.09 1.99 9.65
N ARG A 366 1.01 1.68 10.36
CA ARG A 366 1.11 1.90 11.81
C ARG A 366 1.62 3.30 12.18
N TYR A 367 0.96 3.89 13.18
CA TYR A 367 1.42 5.07 13.91
C TYR A 367 2.42 4.68 15.00
N PRO A 368 3.40 5.55 15.29
CA PRO A 368 4.20 5.42 16.50
C PRO A 368 4.05 6.59 17.50
N LEU A 369 4.43 6.31 18.76
CA LEU A 369 4.21 7.13 19.97
C LEU A 369 5.19 8.33 20.10
N PHE A 370 4.82 9.34 20.92
CA PHE A 370 5.50 10.65 21.10
C PHE A 370 6.61 10.73 22.16
N ARG A 371 7.54 11.69 21.99
CA ARG A 371 8.55 12.10 22.99
C ARG A 371 7.80 12.85 24.08
N SER A 372 7.63 12.23 25.25
CA SER A 372 7.57 13.01 26.47
C SER A 372 8.96 13.64 26.65
N SER A 373 8.98 14.93 26.88
CA SER A 373 10.19 15.65 27.26
C SER A 373 10.64 15.13 28.62
N GLU A 374 11.68 14.33 28.69
CA GLU A 374 12.55 14.31 29.87
C GLU A 374 13.27 15.66 29.95
N LYS A 375 12.65 16.58 30.68
CA LYS A 375 13.27 17.65 31.45
C LYS A 375 12.31 18.02 32.57
N ASP A 376 12.42 17.25 33.65
CA ASP A 376 12.11 17.51 35.06
C ASP A 376 12.42 16.15 35.74
N ALA A 377 13.57 15.85 36.34
CA ALA A 377 14.53 16.67 37.05
C ALA A 377 15.92 15.99 37.03
N VAL A 378 16.98 16.79 36.88
CA VAL A 378 18.24 16.52 37.57
C VAL A 378 18.29 17.51 38.73
N SER A 379 18.68 17.00 39.90
CA SER A 379 18.99 17.69 41.17
C SER A 379 17.80 18.18 42.01
N GLY A 380 17.62 17.48 43.14
CA GLY A 380 16.70 17.75 44.25
C GLY A 380 16.65 16.54 45.15
#